data_AF-A0A256WL25-F1
#
_entry.id   AF-A0A256WL25-F1
#
_cell.length_a   1.000
_cell.length_b   1.000
_cell.length_c   1.000
_cell.angle_alpha   90.00
_cell.angle_beta   90.00
_cell.angle_gamma   90.00
#
_symmetry.space_group_name_H-M   'P 1'
#
loop_
_entity.id
_entity.type
_entity.pdbx_description
1 polymer ?
#
loop_
_entity_poly.entity_id
_entity_poly.type
_entity_poly.pdbx_seq_one_letter_code
_entity_poly.pdbx_strand_id
1 'polypeptide(L)'
;MYMESNWVWVIMPLIGAPIAFIYEYRKGKKSKTKSKFDKIYSYLWLGFGITLILSIFMSISSNLNPIGNILLLVGLATFVSGAIYRFIPLIIGAIVFWIAAVICPQIDQQSQLLLNALAIFIGYIIPGVLLWRKSKATTNV
;
A
#
# COMPACT_ATOMS: atom_id res chain seq x y z
N MET A 1 21.37 9.92 -18.30
CA MET A 1 21.35 8.68 -17.50
C MET A 1 19.95 8.51 -16.90
N TYR A 2 18.93 8.35 -17.75
CA TYR A 2 17.51 8.59 -17.41
C TYR A 2 16.60 7.36 -17.59
N MET A 3 17.15 6.23 -18.03
CA MET A 3 16.35 5.05 -18.43
C MET A 3 16.35 3.91 -17.40
N GLU A 4 17.22 3.90 -16.39
CA GLU A 4 17.36 2.77 -15.45
C GLU A 4 16.32 2.80 -14.31
N SER A 5 15.82 3.97 -13.89
CA SER A 5 15.02 4.11 -12.66
C SER A 5 13.55 3.69 -12.80
N ASN A 6 12.96 3.80 -14.00
CA ASN A 6 11.53 3.48 -14.20
C ASN A 6 11.23 1.97 -14.22
N TRP A 7 12.22 1.14 -14.57
CA TRP A 7 12.04 -0.32 -14.66
C TRP A 7 11.79 -0.96 -13.30
N VAL A 8 12.37 -0.40 -12.23
CA VAL A 8 12.19 -0.90 -10.86
C VAL A 8 10.70 -0.92 -10.48
N TRP A 9 9.95 0.11 -10.87
CA TRP A 9 8.52 0.24 -10.59
C TRP A 9 7.63 -0.74 -11.38
N VAL A 10 8.14 -1.32 -12.46
CA VAL A 10 7.44 -2.36 -13.25
C VAL A 10 7.84 -3.75 -12.78
N ILE A 11 9.14 -3.97 -12.55
CA ILE A 11 9.70 -5.27 -12.19
C ILE A 11 9.24 -5.70 -10.79
N MET A 12 9.18 -4.77 -9.82
CA MET A 12 8.73 -5.09 -8.46
C MET A 12 7.30 -5.64 -8.40
N PRO A 13 6.28 -4.98 -8.98
CA PRO A 13 4.93 -5.54 -9.02
C PRO A 13 4.82 -6.81 -9.85
N LEU A 14 5.53 -6.90 -10.99
CA LEU A 14 5.47 -8.04 -11.89
C LEU A 14 5.94 -9.34 -11.22
N ILE A 15 6.96 -9.27 -10.37
CA ILE A 15 7.49 -10.43 -9.65
C ILE A 15 6.82 -10.60 -8.28
N GLY A 16 6.56 -9.50 -7.57
CA GLY A 16 5.98 -9.52 -6.23
C GLY A 16 4.52 -9.97 -6.22
N ALA A 17 3.71 -9.55 -7.19
CA ALA A 17 2.29 -9.88 -7.23
C ALA A 17 2.02 -11.39 -7.43
N PRO A 18 2.68 -12.12 -8.36
CA PRO A 18 2.49 -13.57 -8.50
C PRO A 18 2.88 -14.34 -7.24
N ILE A 19 3.99 -13.97 -6.59
CA ILE A 19 4.49 -14.64 -5.39
C ILE A 19 3.51 -14.44 -4.23
N ALA A 20 3.08 -13.19 -4.01
CA ALA A 20 2.09 -12.86 -2.99
C ALA A 20 0.78 -13.63 -3.24
N PHE A 21 0.31 -13.64 -4.48
CA PHE A 21 -0.93 -14.31 -4.87
C PHE A 21 -0.87 -15.83 -4.63
N ILE A 22 0.22 -16.49 -5.01
CA ILE A 22 0.42 -17.94 -4.78
C ILE A 22 0.46 -18.24 -3.27
N TYR A 23 1.14 -17.40 -2.48
CA TYR A 23 1.23 -17.58 -1.04
C TYR A 23 -0.13 -17.39 -0.36
N GLU A 24 -0.87 -16.34 -0.71
CA GLU A 24 -2.23 -16.03 -0.24
C GLU A 24 -3.20 -17.18 -0.57
N TYR A 25 -3.13 -17.71 -1.80
CA TYR A 25 -3.98 -18.79 -2.29
C TYR A 25 -3.74 -20.11 -1.52
N ARG A 26 -2.48 -20.41 -1.18
CA ARG A 26 -2.12 -21.59 -0.36
C ARG A 26 -2.58 -21.43 1.09
N LYS A 27 -2.56 -20.21 1.64
CA LYS A 27 -2.95 -19.90 3.03
C LYS A 27 -4.47 -19.85 3.21
N GLY A 28 -5.22 -19.45 2.17
CA GLY A 28 -6.68 -19.37 2.16
C GLY A 28 -7.42 -20.68 2.39
N LYS A 29 -6.78 -21.85 2.22
CA LYS A 29 -7.40 -23.17 2.48
C LYS A 29 -7.61 -23.51 3.97
N LYS A 30 -7.05 -22.72 4.91
CA LYS A 30 -7.10 -23.04 6.35
C LYS A 30 -8.11 -22.23 7.18
N SER A 31 -8.71 -21.15 6.66
CA SER A 31 -9.69 -20.34 7.43
C SER A 31 -11.13 -20.72 7.05
N LYS A 32 -11.81 -21.44 7.95
CA LYS A 32 -13.09 -22.11 7.69
C LYS A 32 -14.35 -21.25 7.85
N THR A 33 -14.24 -19.94 8.05
CA THR A 33 -15.39 -19.02 7.99
C THR A 33 -14.96 -17.65 7.43
N LYS A 34 -15.15 -17.40 6.13
CA LYS A 34 -14.91 -16.05 5.56
C LYS A 34 -16.02 -15.12 6.06
N SER A 35 -15.69 -14.17 6.92
CA SER A 35 -16.62 -13.12 7.31
C SER A 35 -16.96 -12.24 6.11
N LYS A 36 -18.11 -11.55 6.14
CA LYS A 36 -18.49 -10.57 5.10
C LYS A 36 -17.39 -9.52 4.90
N PHE A 37 -16.70 -9.12 5.98
CA PHE A 37 -15.59 -8.17 5.95
C PHE A 37 -14.34 -8.71 5.25
N ASP A 38 -14.05 -10.01 5.36
CA ASP A 38 -12.88 -10.62 4.69
C ASP A 38 -13.03 -10.61 3.16
N LYS A 39 -14.27 -10.80 2.67
CA LYS A 39 -14.56 -10.69 1.23
C LYS A 39 -14.38 -9.25 0.75
N ILE A 40 -14.90 -8.27 1.49
CA ILE A 40 -14.76 -6.85 1.15
C ILE A 40 -13.28 -6.45 1.10
N TYR A 41 -12.49 -6.87 2.09
CA TYR A 41 -11.05 -6.62 2.14
C TYR A 41 -10.32 -7.24 0.93
N SER A 42 -10.69 -8.46 0.53
CA SER A 42 -10.10 -9.11 -0.65
C SER A 42 -10.44 -8.37 -1.96
N TYR A 43 -11.69 -7.90 -2.13
CA TYR A 43 -12.07 -7.11 -3.30
C TYR A 43 -11.39 -5.74 -3.32
N LEU A 44 -11.23 -5.10 -2.16
CA LEU A 44 -10.48 -3.86 -2.01
C LEU A 44 -9.05 -4.02 -2.55
N TRP A 45 -8.33 -5.05 -2.11
CA TRP A 45 -6.95 -5.29 -2.52
C TRP A 45 -6.81 -5.69 -3.98
N LEU A 46 -7.77 -6.44 -4.52
CA LEU A 46 -7.82 -6.73 -5.96
C LEU A 46 -8.02 -5.44 -6.78
N GLY A 47 -8.97 -4.59 -6.39
CA GLY A 47 -9.20 -3.29 -7.05
C GLY A 47 -8.00 -2.36 -6.94
N PHE A 48 -7.39 -2.29 -5.76
CA PHE A 48 -6.16 -1.54 -5.52
C PHE A 48 -5.00 -2.05 -6.41
N GLY A 49 -4.79 -3.37 -6.50
CA GLY A 49 -3.74 -3.94 -7.35
C GLY A 49 -3.93 -3.61 -8.82
N ILE A 50 -5.16 -3.73 -9.35
CA ILE A 50 -5.48 -3.40 -10.74
C ILE A 50 -5.26 -1.91 -11.02
N THR A 51 -5.78 -1.05 -10.14
CA THR A 51 -5.63 0.41 -10.28
C THR A 51 -4.18 0.86 -10.16
N LEU A 52 -3.38 0.21 -9.31
CA LEU A 52 -1.94 0.49 -9.17
C LEU A 52 -1.18 0.11 -10.45
N ILE A 53 -1.45 -1.05 -11.04
CA ILE A 53 -0.83 -1.45 -12.32
C ILE A 53 -1.19 -0.46 -13.43
N LEU A 54 -2.47 -0.11 -13.56
CA LEU A 54 -2.93 0.86 -14.57
C LEU A 54 -2.32 2.25 -14.36
N SER A 55 -2.22 2.69 -13.10
CA SER A 55 -1.64 3.99 -12.76
C SER A 55 -0.14 4.06 -13.08
N ILE A 56 0.62 2.99 -12.79
CA ILE A 56 2.03 2.90 -13.17
C ILE A 56 2.16 2.94 -14.69
N PHE A 57 1.31 2.20 -15.42
CA PHE A 57 1.31 2.20 -16.88
C PHE A 57 1.05 3.60 -17.47
N MET A 58 0.04 4.32 -16.96
CA MET A 58 -0.25 5.69 -17.37
C MET A 58 0.86 6.69 -17.01
N SER A 59 1.53 6.50 -15.88
CA SER A 59 2.63 7.36 -15.45
C SER A 59 3.84 7.20 -16.36
N ILE A 60 4.17 5.95 -16.72
CA ILE A 60 5.26 5.64 -17.65
C ILE A 60 4.97 6.19 -19.05
N SER A 61 3.75 6.00 -19.57
CA SER A 61 3.38 6.50 -20.90
C SER A 61 3.42 8.04 -20.99
N SER A 62 3.18 8.72 -19.87
CA SER A 62 3.18 10.19 -19.78
C SER A 62 4.53 10.78 -19.35
N ASN A 63 5.58 9.97 -19.17
CA ASN A 63 6.87 10.38 -18.55
C ASN A 63 6.73 11.08 -17.19
N LEU A 64 5.67 10.77 -16.44
CA LEU A 64 5.45 11.28 -15.09
C LEU A 64 5.97 10.29 -14.05
N ASN A 65 6.42 10.80 -12.90
CA ASN A 65 6.85 9.92 -11.82
C ASN A 65 5.65 9.22 -11.16
N PRO A 66 5.60 7.87 -11.10
CA PRO A 66 4.48 7.14 -10.53
C PRO A 66 4.33 7.30 -9.00
N ILE A 67 5.37 7.78 -8.29
CA ILE A 67 5.41 7.80 -6.81
C ILE A 67 4.20 8.52 -6.20
N GLY A 68 3.83 9.70 -6.72
CA GLY A 68 2.70 10.48 -6.20
C GLY A 68 1.37 9.73 -6.34
N ASN A 69 1.15 9.05 -7.48
CA ASN A 69 -0.04 8.26 -7.71
C ASN A 69 -0.08 7.00 -6.83
N ILE A 70 1.07 6.36 -6.61
CA ILE A 70 1.19 5.22 -5.71
C ILE A 70 0.82 5.63 -4.28
N LEU A 71 1.35 6.76 -3.79
CA LEU A 71 1.03 7.31 -2.47
C LEU A 71 -0.48 7.58 -2.30
N LEU A 72 -1.15 8.12 -3.32
CA LEU A 72 -2.60 8.33 -3.32
C LEU A 72 -3.38 7.02 -3.18
N LEU A 73 -3.06 6.04 -4.02
CA LEU A 73 -3.74 4.75 -4.03
C LEU A 73 -3.47 3.97 -2.74
N VAL A 74 -2.23 3.98 -2.24
CA VAL A 74 -1.83 3.31 -0.98
C VAL A 74 -2.54 3.96 0.20
N GLY A 75 -2.63 5.30 0.23
CA GLY A 75 -3.41 6.02 1.23
C GLY A 75 -4.87 5.55 1.25
N LEU A 76 -5.51 5.42 0.08
CA LEU A 76 -6.89 4.95 -0.01
C LEU A 76 -7.05 3.49 0.46
N ALA A 77 -6.19 2.57 0.00
CA ALA A 77 -6.22 1.18 0.45
C ALA A 77 -6.01 1.06 1.96
N THR A 78 -5.09 1.85 2.52
CA THR A 78 -4.78 1.87 3.96
C THR A 78 -5.94 2.48 4.76
N PHE A 79 -6.58 3.53 4.27
CA PHE A 79 -7.74 4.16 4.90
C PHE A 79 -8.91 3.18 5.00
N VAL A 80 -9.27 2.54 3.89
CA VAL A 80 -10.40 1.59 3.86
C VAL A 80 -10.08 0.36 4.72
N SER A 81 -8.83 -0.11 4.70
CA SER A 81 -8.37 -1.18 5.60
C SER A 81 -8.53 -0.77 7.07
N GLY A 82 -8.09 0.45 7.43
CA GLY A 82 -8.26 1.02 8.76
C GLY A 82 -9.73 1.13 9.18
N ALA A 83 -10.62 1.52 8.26
CA ALA A 83 -12.06 1.60 8.50
C ALA A 83 -12.71 0.23 8.72
N ILE A 84 -12.37 -0.77 7.87
CA ILE A 84 -12.86 -2.16 8.01
C ILE A 84 -12.47 -2.74 9.37
N TYR A 85 -11.20 -2.56 9.78
CA TYR A 85 -10.69 -3.07 11.05
C TYR A 85 -10.95 -2.13 12.24
N ARG A 86 -11.62 -0.99 12.03
CA ARG A 86 -11.86 0.07 13.04
C ARG A 86 -10.58 0.45 13.80
N PHE A 87 -9.47 0.52 13.08
CA PHE A 87 -8.15 0.77 13.63
C PHE A 87 -7.66 2.16 13.24
N ILE A 88 -7.90 3.12 14.13
CA ILE A 88 -7.59 4.55 13.96
C ILE A 88 -6.12 4.79 13.54
N PRO A 89 -5.10 4.08 14.07
CA PRO A 89 -3.73 4.32 13.63
C PRO A 89 -3.51 4.07 12.13
N LEU A 90 -4.21 3.12 11.50
CA LEU A 90 -4.13 2.92 10.04
C LEU A 90 -4.75 4.12 9.29
N ILE A 91 -5.83 4.69 9.80
CA ILE A 91 -6.48 5.87 9.22
C ILE A 91 -5.54 7.09 9.27
N ILE A 92 -4.84 7.29 10.40
CA ILE A 92 -3.83 8.34 10.52
C ILE A 92 -2.71 8.13 9.51
N GLY A 93 -2.26 6.88 9.33
CA GLY A 93 -1.26 6.54 8.33
C GLY A 93 -1.69 6.87 6.90
N ALA A 94 -2.95 6.64 6.55
CA ALA A 94 -3.50 7.03 5.26
C ALA A 94 -3.46 8.55 5.02
N ILE A 95 -3.75 9.35 6.05
CA ILE A 95 -3.66 10.81 5.96
C ILE A 95 -2.22 11.25 5.68
N VAL A 96 -1.24 10.61 6.34
CA VAL A 96 0.19 10.87 6.08
C VAL A 96 0.56 10.56 4.63
N PHE A 97 0.08 9.44 4.09
CA PHE A 97 0.31 9.09 2.68
C PHE A 97 -0.30 10.10 1.71
N TRP A 98 -1.51 10.60 1.97
CA TRP A 98 -2.14 11.61 1.13
C TRP A 98 -1.41 12.96 1.18
N ILE A 99 -0.96 13.39 2.37
CA ILE A 99 -0.14 14.61 2.49
C ILE A 99 1.15 14.45 1.68
N ALA A 100 1.83 13.32 1.82
CA ALA A 100 3.04 13.02 1.03
C ALA A 100 2.75 12.98 -0.48
N ALA A 101 1.60 12.46 -0.90
CA ALA A 101 1.19 12.45 -2.30
C ALA A 101 1.03 13.85 -2.89
N VAL A 102 0.46 14.80 -2.13
CA VAL A 102 0.29 16.20 -2.55
C VAL A 102 1.64 16.93 -2.65
N ILE A 103 2.57 16.64 -1.74
CA ILE A 103 3.90 17.25 -1.70
C ILE A 103 4.81 16.64 -2.79
N CYS A 104 4.63 15.36 -3.14
CA CYS A 104 5.48 14.63 -4.08
C CYS A 104 5.72 15.32 -5.43
N PRO A 105 4.71 15.83 -6.16
CA PRO A 105 4.95 16.48 -7.46
C PRO A 105 5.65 17.85 -7.35
N GLN A 106 5.78 18.41 -6.14
CA GLN A 106 6.36 19.74 -5.91
C GLN A 106 7.86 19.70 -5.63
N ILE A 107 8.45 18.51 -5.49
CA ILE A 107 9.85 18.30 -5.10
C ILE A 107 10.62 17.56 -6.19
N ASP A 108 11.95 17.69 -6.17
CA ASP A 108 12.85 17.01 -7.09
C ASP A 108 12.76 15.49 -6.99
N GLN A 109 13.00 14.80 -8.10
CA GLN A 109 12.82 13.36 -8.22
C GLN A 109 13.64 12.52 -7.23
N GLN A 110 14.83 12.99 -6.85
CA GLN A 110 15.63 12.36 -5.78
C GLN A 110 14.95 12.46 -4.42
N SER A 111 14.39 13.63 -4.11
CA SER A 111 13.66 13.90 -2.87
C SER A 111 12.32 13.14 -2.82
N GLN A 112 11.71 12.82 -3.96
CA GLN A 112 10.48 12.01 -4.03
C GLN A 112 10.66 10.60 -3.46
N LEU A 113 11.81 9.96 -3.72
CA LEU A 113 12.14 8.66 -3.13
C LEU A 113 12.31 8.75 -1.61
N LEU A 114 12.97 9.80 -1.11
CA LEU A 114 13.12 10.05 0.33
C LEU A 114 11.76 10.32 1.00
N LEU A 115 10.91 11.13 0.36
CA LEU A 115 9.57 11.42 0.87
C LEU A 115 8.72 10.15 0.93
N ASN A 116 8.80 9.28 -0.09
CA ASN A 116 8.12 7.99 -0.08
C ASN A 116 8.62 7.09 1.06
N ALA A 117 9.93 6.99 1.29
CA ALA A 117 10.49 6.21 2.39
C ALA A 117 10.02 6.74 3.76
N LEU A 118 10.01 8.07 3.94
CA LEU A 118 9.51 8.72 5.15
C LEU A 118 8.01 8.46 5.35
N ALA A 119 7.22 8.57 4.29
CA ALA A 119 5.79 8.32 4.31
C ALA A 119 5.47 6.87 4.69
N ILE A 120 6.21 5.89 4.15
CA ILE A 120 6.06 4.47 4.53
C ILE A 120 6.41 4.25 6.00
N PHE A 121 7.49 4.87 6.47
CA PHE A 121 7.92 4.75 7.85
C PHE A 121 6.85 5.27 8.83
N ILE A 122 6.35 6.48 8.60
CA ILE A 122 5.36 7.11 9.47
C ILE A 122 3.97 6.49 9.27
N GLY A 123 3.57 6.28 8.01
CA GLY A 123 2.22 5.89 7.61
C GLY A 123 1.93 4.40 7.71
N TYR A 124 2.95 3.53 7.78
CA TYR A 124 2.75 2.08 7.82
C TYR A 124 3.43 1.40 8.99
N ILE A 125 4.69 1.75 9.29
CA ILE A 125 5.46 1.05 10.33
C ILE A 125 4.91 1.40 11.72
N ILE A 126 4.68 2.69 12.01
CA ILE A 126 4.14 3.12 13.32
C ILE A 126 2.76 2.48 13.58
N PRO A 127 1.77 2.56 12.68
CA PRO A 127 0.49 1.88 12.86
C PRO A 127 0.63 0.36 12.97
N GLY A 128 1.53 -0.25 12.19
CA GLY A 128 1.79 -1.69 12.22
C GLY A 128 2.31 -2.18 13.57
N VAL A 129 3.26 -1.45 14.17
CA VAL A 129 3.79 -1.78 15.52
C VAL A 129 2.71 -1.62 16.59
N LEU A 130 1.89 -0.58 16.51
CA LEU A 130 0.74 -0.39 17.41
C LEU A 130 -0.27 -1.54 17.29
N LEU A 131 -0.55 -2.01 16.08
CA LEU A 131 -1.45 -3.13 15.84
C LEU A 131 -0.91 -4.42 16.45
N TRP A 132 0.38 -4.69 16.28
CA TRP A 132 1.04 -5.86 16.85
C TRP A 132 0.98 -5.86 18.39
N ARG A 133 1.22 -4.70 19.02
CA ARG A 133 1.10 -4.55 20.48
C ARG A 133 -0.32 -4.82 20.97
N LYS A 134 -1.34 -4.32 20.26
CA LYS A 134 -2.75 -4.55 20.60
C LYS A 134 -3.15 -6.01 20.44
N SER A 135 -2.67 -6.69 19.39
CA SER A 135 -2.88 -8.12 19.18
C SER A 135 -2.32 -8.94 20.35
N LYS A 136 -1.07 -8.68 20.75
CA LYS A 136 -0.40 -9.42 21.84
C LYS A 136 -1.02 -9.19 23.22
N ALA A 137 -1.56 -7.99 23.47
CA ALA A 137 -2.23 -7.68 24.73
C ALA A 137 -3.54 -8.49 24.93
N THR A 138 -4.28 -8.76 23.86
CA THR A 138 -5.54 -9.52 23.92
C THR A 138 -5.33 -11.02 24.08
N THR A 139 -4.18 -11.58 23.64
CA THR A 139 -3.89 -13.03 23.73
C THR A 139 -3.28 -13.45 25.06
N ASN A 140 -2.85 -12.51 25.90
CA ASN A 140 -2.22 -12.75 27.21
C ASN A 140 -3.19 -12.54 28.39
N VAL A 141 -4.51 -12.61 28.14
CA VAL A 141 -5.59 -12.66 29.15
C VAL A 141 -6.30 -13.98 29.01
#